data_AF-A0A7R8H721-F1
#
_entry.id   AF-A0A7R8H721-F1
#
_cell.length_a   1.000
_cell.length_b   1.000
_cell.length_c   1.000
_cell.angle_alpha   90.00
_cell.angle_beta   90.00
_cell.angle_gamma   90.00
#
_symmetry.space_group_name_H-M   'P 1'
#
loop_
_entity.id
_entity.type
_entity.pdbx_description
1 polymer ?
#
loop_
_entity_poly.entity_id
_entity_poly.type
_entity_poly.pdbx_seq_one_letter_code
_entity_poly.pdbx_strand_id
1 'polypeptide(L)'
;MDKTFIVLTVLSLIIHAYFSEGQSDPFNRRSPYNCTINRIIQGQWVEVPVWRVKPIMLEVMTSSLPLIFRMLHLVFIVSDFLSVLPTFWKKRETGCVSLETGDKTIIKKKTYTPVNCRSSIEGVFQFTYQLRWAFTGDCSHNEQQIHSCQNVGSQFLISNQKFNVTYRKCEGMDWTSNSVVEFACLESRRDEKFRCFLKNRDDDYYLGMSITPECNTIKTIERAPVRLKLTPVRSQLVEPTCHLPENFTGEWINTANVDADVIINSTHIIERWHPDDSRYRKVIYVCKEQRDDSRYMMGRLTIDGCQIDYQCIDFVPRHHNIIRFRMGEAGIKNDFHTICSWVKFKTEAEWKYNLMLKKDPVPIRCPVAGAFNFTQTGDFLFETRFIGGITKAPRPDVWNRPGQFSCKQNISRLTVCDTDHKEISIDETYCWSTDHLGRPIDIYSVPDYRLQCIGYWKENLKSYLITYDQLDAFTNYRCWVYQRADLNKMLMSMSVGPYCDLGQDVDSKDWRNGAAVSLVMDENEREFDRCPMYFNDGSEPWTVEENYVRVFNFDDTGKGPEFSISPQ
;
A
#
# COMPACT_ATOMS: atom_id res chain seq x y z
N MET A 1 42.79 -45.08 -16.92
CA MET A 1 43.55 -44.62 -15.73
C MET A 1 43.74 -43.11 -15.75
N ASP A 2 42.85 -42.28 -15.18
CA ASP A 2 41.38 -42.25 -15.31
C ASP A 2 40.91 -40.80 -15.04
N LYS A 3 40.17 -40.16 -15.94
CA LYS A 3 38.69 -40.22 -16.07
C LYS A 3 37.87 -39.85 -14.82
N THR A 4 38.41 -39.91 -13.61
CA THR A 4 37.76 -39.37 -12.39
C THR A 4 38.19 -37.92 -12.12
N PHE A 5 39.46 -37.57 -12.35
CA PHE A 5 39.99 -36.24 -12.01
C PHE A 5 39.39 -35.09 -12.85
N ILE A 6 39.20 -35.29 -14.15
CA ILE A 6 38.58 -34.28 -15.04
C ILE A 6 37.07 -34.12 -14.75
N VAL A 7 36.40 -35.19 -14.33
CA VAL A 7 34.99 -35.15 -13.95
C VAL A 7 34.80 -34.35 -12.66
N LEU A 8 35.72 -34.48 -11.69
CA LEU A 8 35.66 -33.73 -10.42
C LEU A 8 35.87 -32.22 -10.58
N THR A 9 36.80 -31.77 -11.43
CA THR A 9 36.99 -30.33 -11.68
C THR A 9 35.85 -29.71 -12.47
N VAL A 10 35.29 -30.42 -13.46
CA VAL A 10 34.12 -29.95 -14.21
C VAL A 10 32.86 -29.94 -13.35
N LEU A 11 32.63 -30.95 -12.50
CA LEU A 11 31.52 -30.92 -11.53
C LEU A 11 31.69 -29.79 -10.51
N SER A 12 32.90 -29.50 -10.03
CA SER A 12 33.11 -28.41 -9.07
C SER A 12 32.72 -27.04 -9.65
N LEU A 13 33.06 -26.77 -10.92
CA LEU A 13 32.66 -25.54 -11.61
C LEU A 13 31.15 -25.48 -11.87
N ILE A 14 30.53 -26.59 -12.25
CA ILE A 14 29.07 -26.67 -12.44
C ILE A 14 28.33 -26.50 -11.10
N ILE A 15 28.84 -27.05 -10.00
CA ILE A 15 28.22 -26.96 -8.67
C ILE A 15 28.38 -25.55 -8.07
N HIS A 16 29.47 -24.83 -8.35
CA HIS A 16 29.54 -23.40 -7.99
C HIS A 16 28.63 -22.53 -8.86
N ALA A 17 28.46 -22.83 -10.16
CA ALA A 17 27.45 -22.15 -10.98
C ALA A 17 26.01 -22.42 -10.49
N TYR A 18 25.72 -23.62 -9.98
CA TYR A 18 24.40 -24.00 -9.45
C TYR A 18 24.13 -23.57 -7.99
N PHE A 19 25.06 -22.86 -7.33
CA PHE A 19 24.88 -22.39 -5.95
C PHE A 19 25.14 -20.89 -5.75
N SER A 20 25.24 -20.09 -6.83
CA SER A 20 25.23 -18.62 -6.75
C SER A 20 23.91 -17.95 -7.15
N GLU A 21 22.95 -18.69 -7.73
CA GLU A 21 21.57 -18.19 -7.94
C GLU A 21 20.74 -18.32 -6.64
N GLY A 22 21.15 -17.55 -5.63
CA GLY A 22 20.64 -17.62 -4.26
C GLY A 22 20.02 -16.31 -3.74
N GLN A 23 19.69 -15.34 -4.60
CA GLN A 23 19.12 -14.07 -4.19
C GLN A 23 18.22 -13.43 -5.26
N SER A 24 17.20 -12.69 -4.80
CA SER A 24 16.27 -11.84 -5.56
C SER A 24 15.64 -12.43 -6.83
N ASP A 25 14.43 -12.99 -6.69
CA ASP A 25 13.41 -12.96 -7.75
C ASP A 25 12.16 -12.23 -7.22
N PRO A 26 11.96 -10.93 -7.58
CA PRO A 26 10.98 -10.07 -6.91
C PRO A 26 9.59 -10.06 -7.56
N PHE A 27 9.20 -11.07 -8.37
CA PHE A 27 7.93 -11.05 -9.11
C PHE A 27 6.92 -12.15 -8.74
N ASN A 28 5.85 -11.75 -8.04
CA ASN A 28 4.54 -12.42 -8.11
C ASN A 28 3.38 -11.41 -8.25
N ARG A 29 3.57 -10.40 -9.12
CA ARG A 29 2.44 -9.66 -9.70
C ARG A 29 1.68 -10.62 -10.61
N ARG A 30 0.45 -11.01 -10.24
CA ARG A 30 -0.39 -11.86 -11.07
C ARG A 30 -1.08 -11.04 -12.16
N SER A 31 -0.84 -11.37 -13.42
CA SER A 31 -1.70 -10.98 -14.54
C SER A 31 -2.94 -11.90 -14.62
N PRO A 32 -4.02 -11.50 -15.32
CA PRO A 32 -5.34 -12.07 -15.09
C PRO A 32 -5.67 -13.26 -16.00
N TYR A 33 -5.54 -14.48 -15.48
CA TYR A 33 -6.16 -15.67 -16.09
C TYR A 33 -6.92 -16.53 -15.07
N ASN A 34 -8.06 -17.04 -15.52
CA ASN A 34 -9.10 -17.62 -14.68
C ASN A 34 -8.69 -18.95 -14.03
N CYS A 35 -8.69 -18.99 -12.70
CA CYS A 35 -8.65 -20.23 -11.93
C CYS A 35 -9.42 -20.02 -10.61
N THR A 36 -10.75 -20.18 -10.68
CA THR A 36 -11.67 -20.03 -9.54
C THR A 36 -11.50 -21.15 -8.53
N ILE A 37 -10.56 -20.98 -7.60
CA ILE A 37 -10.36 -21.87 -6.45
C ILE A 37 -10.84 -21.16 -5.19
N ASN A 38 -12.03 -21.51 -4.72
CA ASN A 38 -12.58 -21.02 -3.46
C ASN A 38 -11.59 -21.37 -2.32
N ARG A 39 -10.99 -20.36 -1.69
CA ARG A 39 -10.15 -20.55 -0.50
C ARG A 39 -11.06 -20.81 0.70
N ILE A 40 -11.51 -22.06 0.83
CA ILE A 40 -12.33 -22.52 1.97
C ILE A 40 -11.56 -22.21 3.26
N ILE A 41 -12.10 -21.28 4.05
CA ILE A 41 -11.63 -21.04 5.42
C ILE A 41 -12.08 -22.25 6.25
N GLN A 42 -11.22 -23.25 6.42
CA GLN A 42 -11.49 -24.39 7.30
C GLN A 42 -11.32 -24.02 8.80
N GLY A 43 -11.92 -22.90 9.19
CA GLY A 43 -12.25 -22.62 10.58
C GLY A 43 -13.52 -23.38 10.93
N GLN A 44 -13.41 -24.29 11.89
CA GLN A 44 -14.53 -25.01 12.49
C GLN A 44 -14.83 -24.46 13.88
N TRP A 45 -16.10 -24.49 14.26
CA TRP A 45 -16.60 -23.67 15.37
C TRP A 45 -17.55 -24.46 16.27
N VAL A 46 -17.19 -24.65 17.54
CA VAL A 46 -17.97 -25.42 18.52
C VAL A 46 -18.87 -24.49 19.35
N GLU A 47 -20.12 -24.92 19.58
CA GLU A 47 -21.07 -24.30 20.53
C GLU A 47 -20.86 -24.87 21.94
N VAL A 48 -20.70 -24.01 22.96
CA VAL A 48 -20.49 -24.44 24.35
C VAL A 48 -21.66 -23.97 25.25
N PRO A 49 -22.46 -24.87 25.86
CA PRO A 49 -23.55 -24.49 26.74
C PRO A 49 -23.05 -24.15 28.16
N VAL A 50 -23.45 -22.98 28.67
CA VAL A 50 -23.08 -22.53 30.03
C VAL A 50 -24.01 -23.14 31.08
N TRP A 51 -23.47 -24.05 31.90
CA TRP A 51 -24.17 -24.62 33.06
C TRP A 51 -23.74 -23.94 34.36
N ARG A 52 -24.70 -23.52 35.19
CA ARG A 52 -24.43 -23.05 36.56
C ARG A 52 -24.14 -24.24 37.47
N VAL A 53 -22.95 -24.31 38.05
CA VAL A 53 -22.60 -25.28 39.10
C VAL A 53 -22.79 -24.65 40.48
N LYS A 54 -23.57 -25.29 41.35
CA LYS A 54 -23.56 -25.01 42.80
C LYS A 54 -22.46 -25.85 43.47
N PRO A 55 -21.74 -25.32 44.46
CA PRO A 55 -20.80 -26.12 45.25
C PRO A 55 -21.55 -27.08 46.19
N ILE A 56 -20.97 -28.25 46.42
CA ILE A 56 -21.31 -29.16 47.53
C ILE A 56 -19.99 -29.53 48.22
N MET A 57 -19.89 -29.30 49.52
CA MET A 57 -18.85 -29.87 50.38
C MET A 57 -19.27 -31.27 50.82
N LEU A 58 -18.31 -32.20 50.95
CA LEU A 58 -18.29 -33.19 52.03
C LEU A 58 -16.89 -33.84 52.14
N GLU A 59 -16.69 -34.63 53.20
CA GLU A 59 -15.39 -34.75 53.88
C GLU A 59 -14.72 -36.15 53.79
N VAL A 60 -13.38 -36.12 53.85
CA VAL A 60 -12.47 -36.98 54.65
C VAL A 60 -12.80 -38.47 54.81
N MET A 61 -11.91 -39.37 54.32
CA MET A 61 -11.16 -40.31 55.18
C MET A 61 -10.01 -41.09 54.48
N THR A 62 -8.90 -41.23 55.23
CA THR A 62 -7.93 -42.37 55.42
C THR A 62 -8.03 -43.65 54.55
N SER A 63 -6.97 -44.43 54.24
CA SER A 63 -5.56 -44.54 54.76
C SER A 63 -4.60 -45.41 53.89
N SER A 64 -3.31 -45.42 54.27
CA SER A 64 -2.33 -46.54 54.23
C SER A 64 -1.56 -46.97 52.94
N LEU A 65 -0.26 -47.23 53.16
CA LEU A 65 0.82 -47.83 52.32
C LEU A 65 1.28 -49.17 53.00
N PRO A 66 2.44 -49.87 52.74
CA PRO A 66 3.54 -49.74 51.73
C PRO A 66 4.14 -51.07 51.11
N LEU A 67 5.16 -50.94 50.21
CA LEU A 67 6.26 -51.90 49.85
C LEU A 67 5.89 -53.24 49.15
N ILE A 68 6.71 -53.99 48.37
CA ILE A 68 8.14 -54.42 48.28
C ILE A 68 8.46 -54.73 46.75
N PHE A 69 9.63 -54.91 46.08
CA PHE A 69 11.12 -55.11 46.24
C PHE A 69 11.90 -54.01 45.42
N ARG A 70 13.16 -54.00 44.87
CA ARG A 70 14.30 -54.91 44.45
C ARG A 70 14.06 -55.81 43.21
N MET A 71 15.01 -56.29 42.35
CA MET A 71 16.45 -56.06 41.98
C MET A 71 16.66 -56.72 40.57
N LEU A 72 17.58 -56.44 39.60
CA LEU A 72 18.84 -55.68 39.41
C LEU A 72 20.16 -56.52 39.49
N HIS A 73 20.88 -56.73 38.35
CA HIS A 73 22.34 -57.03 38.09
C HIS A 73 22.54 -57.38 36.57
N LEU A 74 23.51 -56.88 35.76
CA LEU A 74 24.99 -57.17 35.59
C LEU A 74 25.30 -58.53 34.87
N VAL A 75 26.27 -58.72 33.93
CA VAL A 75 27.57 -58.06 33.56
C VAL A 75 27.85 -58.05 32.02
N PHE A 76 28.88 -57.30 31.57
CA PHE A 76 29.51 -57.16 30.22
C PHE A 76 30.20 -58.45 29.65
N ILE A 77 30.63 -58.53 28.37
CA ILE A 77 32.00 -58.17 27.88
C ILE A 77 32.16 -58.05 26.32
N VAL A 78 32.72 -56.91 25.87
CA VAL A 78 33.69 -56.61 24.75
C VAL A 78 33.46 -57.22 23.34
N SER A 79 33.27 -56.43 22.26
CA SER A 79 34.26 -55.57 21.57
C SER A 79 33.67 -54.22 21.05
N ASP A 80 34.33 -53.07 21.23
CA ASP A 80 35.39 -52.41 20.41
C ASP A 80 34.95 -51.99 18.98
N PHE A 81 35.20 -50.78 18.46
CA PHE A 81 35.62 -49.48 19.01
C PHE A 81 35.32 -48.38 17.95
N LEU A 82 35.40 -47.07 18.28
CA LEU A 82 35.10 -45.90 17.41
C LEU A 82 33.62 -45.71 16.94
N SER A 83 33.17 -44.54 16.47
CA SER A 83 33.30 -43.16 17.00
C SER A 83 32.38 -42.17 16.25
N VAL A 84 31.69 -41.28 16.98
CA VAL A 84 31.37 -39.87 16.60
C VAL A 84 30.47 -39.60 15.35
N LEU A 85 29.28 -39.04 15.63
CA LEU A 85 28.42 -38.15 14.79
C LEU A 85 27.96 -38.58 13.38
N PRO A 86 26.68 -38.97 13.21
CA PRO A 86 25.97 -38.87 11.92
C PRO A 86 25.52 -37.43 11.63
N THR A 87 25.41 -37.08 10.34
CA THR A 87 25.21 -35.71 9.85
C THR A 87 23.75 -35.23 9.78
N PHE A 88 23.61 -33.90 9.74
CA PHE A 88 22.37 -33.17 9.50
C PHE A 88 21.79 -33.39 8.08
N TRP A 89 20.51 -33.05 7.90
CA TRP A 89 19.75 -33.03 6.64
C TRP A 89 19.49 -34.38 5.94
N LYS A 90 18.23 -34.84 5.97
CA LYS A 90 17.69 -35.74 4.93
C LYS A 90 16.45 -35.15 4.28
N LYS A 91 16.55 -34.92 2.97
CA LYS A 91 15.53 -34.38 2.06
C LYS A 91 14.26 -35.25 2.11
N ARG A 92 13.08 -34.66 2.30
CA ARG A 92 11.79 -35.40 2.32
C ARG A 92 11.18 -35.42 0.92
N GLU A 93 11.43 -36.49 0.18
CA GLU A 93 10.73 -36.77 -1.08
C GLU A 93 9.31 -37.30 -0.81
N THR A 94 8.37 -36.95 -1.67
CA THR A 94 6.94 -37.27 -1.53
C THR A 94 6.57 -38.57 -2.24
N GLY A 95 6.66 -39.70 -1.53
CA GLY A 95 6.11 -40.97 -1.98
C GLY A 95 4.65 -41.14 -1.58
N CYS A 96 3.75 -41.36 -2.54
CA CYS A 96 2.38 -41.80 -2.25
C CYS A 96 2.40 -43.30 -1.90
N VAL A 97 2.15 -43.63 -0.64
CA VAL A 97 2.05 -45.02 -0.17
C VAL A 97 0.58 -45.38 0.03
N SER A 98 0.09 -46.36 -0.73
CA SER A 98 -1.18 -47.03 -0.48
C SER A 98 -1.09 -47.85 0.80
N LEU A 99 -1.94 -47.55 1.78
CA LEU A 99 -2.08 -48.33 3.00
C LEU A 99 -3.21 -49.35 2.84
N GLU A 100 -2.85 -50.61 2.63
CA GLU A 100 -3.77 -51.73 2.73
C GLU A 100 -4.14 -52.02 4.20
N THR A 101 -5.15 -52.87 4.39
CA THR A 101 -5.84 -53.10 5.67
C THR A 101 -5.02 -53.89 6.69
N GLY A 102 -5.07 -53.45 7.97
CA GLY A 102 -4.58 -54.23 9.11
C GLY A 102 -4.92 -53.58 10.45
N ASP A 103 -5.74 -54.25 11.27
CA ASP A 103 -6.19 -53.72 12.56
C ASP A 103 -5.07 -53.65 13.60
N LYS A 104 -4.81 -52.43 14.13
CA LYS A 104 -4.35 -52.22 15.52
C LYS A 104 -5.00 -50.99 16.12
N THR A 105 -5.69 -51.18 17.25
CA THR A 105 -6.39 -50.15 18.01
C THR A 105 -5.42 -49.19 18.71
N ILE A 106 -5.07 -48.09 18.01
CA ILE A 106 -4.37 -46.96 18.62
C ILE A 106 -5.38 -45.82 18.79
N ILE A 107 -5.74 -45.51 20.04
CA ILE A 107 -6.53 -44.32 20.38
C ILE A 107 -5.64 -43.08 20.17
N LYS A 108 -5.53 -42.65 18.92
CA LYS A 108 -4.87 -41.39 18.55
C LYS A 108 -5.77 -40.25 19.06
N LYS A 109 -5.50 -39.78 20.28
CA LYS A 109 -6.04 -38.52 20.82
C LYS A 109 -5.53 -37.38 19.94
N LYS A 110 -6.31 -37.05 18.91
CA LYS A 110 -6.05 -35.99 17.94
C LYS A 110 -6.10 -34.65 18.69
N THR A 111 -4.95 -34.14 19.15
CA THR A 111 -4.88 -32.82 19.77
C THR A 111 -5.36 -31.76 18.79
N TYR A 112 -6.26 -30.89 19.26
CA TYR A 112 -6.66 -29.68 18.55
C TYR A 112 -5.64 -28.57 18.83
N THR A 113 -5.30 -27.80 17.80
CA THR A 113 -4.58 -26.53 17.93
C THR A 113 -5.58 -25.40 17.72
N PRO A 114 -6.06 -24.74 18.80
CA PRO A 114 -7.02 -23.66 18.67
C PRO A 114 -6.32 -22.42 18.11
N VAL A 115 -6.93 -21.84 17.07
CA VAL A 115 -6.35 -20.75 16.27
C VAL A 115 -6.86 -19.41 16.78
N ASN A 116 -6.12 -18.33 16.57
CA ASN A 116 -6.59 -16.99 16.91
C ASN A 116 -7.65 -16.52 15.89
N CYS A 117 -8.82 -16.08 16.35
CA CYS A 117 -9.94 -15.71 15.47
C CYS A 117 -9.61 -14.53 14.54
N ARG A 118 -8.60 -13.71 14.88
CA ARG A 118 -8.16 -12.51 14.16
C ARG A 118 -7.92 -12.73 12.66
N SER A 119 -7.37 -13.88 12.27
CA SER A 119 -7.11 -14.20 10.86
C SER A 119 -8.36 -14.58 10.04
N SER A 120 -9.53 -14.66 10.68
CA SER A 120 -10.78 -15.13 10.08
C SER A 120 -11.91 -14.12 10.20
N ILE A 121 -12.10 -13.56 11.40
CA ILE A 121 -13.04 -12.47 11.68
C ILE A 121 -12.54 -11.67 12.89
N GLU A 122 -12.23 -10.39 12.68
CA GLU A 122 -11.93 -9.39 13.71
C GLU A 122 -12.91 -8.23 13.49
N GLY A 123 -13.49 -7.70 14.56
CA GLY A 123 -14.43 -6.57 14.51
C GLY A 123 -15.76 -6.79 15.23
N VAL A 124 -16.53 -5.71 15.35
CA VAL A 124 -17.93 -5.73 15.78
C VAL A 124 -18.80 -5.48 14.55
N PHE A 125 -19.74 -6.39 14.29
CA PHE A 125 -20.63 -6.31 13.14
C PHE A 125 -22.07 -6.45 13.60
N GLN A 126 -22.89 -5.44 13.36
CA GLN A 126 -24.32 -5.68 13.25
C GLN A 126 -24.56 -6.63 12.07
N PHE A 127 -25.61 -7.44 12.11
CA PHE A 127 -25.92 -8.33 11.01
C PHE A 127 -27.42 -8.52 10.81
N THR A 128 -27.82 -8.74 9.56
CA THR A 128 -29.15 -9.27 9.20
C THR A 128 -28.99 -10.71 8.74
N TYR A 129 -29.98 -11.57 8.96
CA TYR A 129 -29.86 -12.99 8.63
C TYR A 129 -31.10 -13.60 7.97
N GLN A 130 -30.86 -14.48 7.01
CA GLN A 130 -31.86 -15.25 6.28
C GLN A 130 -31.72 -16.74 6.62
N LEU A 131 -32.78 -17.37 7.14
CA LEU A 131 -32.86 -18.81 7.37
C LEU A 131 -33.59 -19.49 6.20
N ARG A 132 -32.87 -19.77 5.11
CA ARG A 132 -33.46 -20.26 3.83
C ARG A 132 -34.29 -21.54 3.91
N TRP A 133 -34.19 -22.28 5.02
CA TRP A 133 -34.91 -23.51 5.33
C TRP A 133 -36.18 -23.29 6.18
N ALA A 134 -36.36 -22.10 6.75
CA ALA A 134 -37.44 -21.75 7.68
C ALA A 134 -38.30 -20.57 7.20
N PHE A 135 -37.69 -19.54 6.59
CA PHE A 135 -38.40 -18.37 6.06
C PHE A 135 -37.62 -17.68 4.94
N THR A 136 -38.33 -16.92 4.09
CA THR A 136 -37.78 -16.22 2.92
C THR A 136 -37.37 -14.77 3.20
N GLY A 137 -37.93 -14.12 4.22
CA GLY A 137 -37.56 -12.76 4.62
C GLY A 137 -36.18 -12.67 5.29
N ASP A 138 -35.68 -11.45 5.48
CA ASP A 138 -34.48 -11.18 6.26
C ASP A 138 -34.87 -10.73 7.67
N CYS A 139 -34.29 -11.35 8.70
CA CYS A 139 -34.40 -10.87 10.09
C CYS A 139 -33.29 -9.84 10.34
N SER A 140 -33.67 -8.68 10.88
CA SER A 140 -32.78 -7.56 11.20
C SER A 140 -33.22 -6.92 12.51
N HIS A 141 -32.27 -6.64 13.41
CA HIS A 141 -32.54 -5.97 14.69
C HIS A 141 -31.28 -5.30 15.21
N ASN A 142 -31.37 -4.07 15.73
CA ASN A 142 -30.19 -3.25 16.10
C ASN A 142 -29.28 -3.91 17.15
N GLU A 143 -29.84 -4.76 18.02
CA GLU A 143 -29.08 -5.52 19.03
C GLU A 143 -28.55 -6.89 18.54
N GLN A 144 -28.69 -7.22 17.25
CA GLN A 144 -28.04 -8.40 16.65
C GLN A 144 -26.61 -8.05 16.25
N GLN A 145 -25.63 -8.50 17.04
CA GLN A 145 -24.22 -8.24 16.79
C GLN A 145 -23.34 -9.51 16.89
N ILE A 146 -22.36 -9.59 16.00
CA ILE A 146 -21.16 -10.41 16.11
C ILE A 146 -20.09 -9.56 16.81
N HIS A 147 -19.50 -10.09 17.88
CA HIS A 147 -18.43 -9.43 18.64
C HIS A 147 -17.19 -10.34 18.66
N SER A 148 -16.27 -10.09 17.72
CA SER A 148 -14.99 -10.80 17.56
C SER A 148 -13.82 -9.87 17.87
N CYS A 149 -13.70 -9.50 19.14
CA CYS A 149 -12.67 -8.61 19.65
C CYS A 149 -11.62 -9.37 20.45
N GLN A 150 -10.34 -9.07 20.18
CA GLN A 150 -9.27 -9.56 21.03
C GLN A 150 -9.33 -8.92 22.42
N ASN A 151 -8.91 -9.67 23.44
CA ASN A 151 -8.62 -9.17 24.78
C ASN A 151 -7.10 -9.11 24.96
N VAL A 152 -6.57 -7.91 25.22
CA VAL A 152 -5.13 -7.66 25.41
C VAL A 152 -4.73 -7.83 26.87
N GLY A 153 -3.50 -8.27 27.11
CA GLY A 153 -2.98 -8.54 28.45
C GLY A 153 -3.49 -9.83 29.12
N SER A 154 -4.45 -10.55 28.51
CA SER A 154 -4.88 -11.85 29.05
C SER A 154 -3.76 -12.89 28.89
N GLN A 155 -3.24 -13.38 30.02
CA GLN A 155 -2.18 -14.41 30.07
C GLN A 155 -2.57 -15.72 29.36
N PHE A 156 -3.87 -15.96 29.18
CA PHE A 156 -4.42 -17.12 28.49
C PHE A 156 -4.76 -16.76 27.04
N LEU A 157 -4.07 -17.37 26.07
CA LEU A 157 -4.36 -17.24 24.62
C LEU A 157 -5.79 -17.67 24.23
N ILE A 158 -6.48 -18.39 25.11
CA ILE A 158 -7.83 -18.94 24.95
C ILE A 158 -8.90 -17.85 24.77
N SER A 159 -8.68 -16.65 25.32
CA SER A 159 -9.58 -15.50 25.15
C SER A 159 -9.77 -15.11 23.67
N ASN A 160 -8.68 -15.15 22.90
CA ASN A 160 -8.61 -14.75 21.49
C ASN A 160 -8.90 -15.92 20.53
N GLN A 161 -9.27 -17.07 21.09
CA GLN A 161 -9.67 -18.28 20.36
C GLN A 161 -11.20 -18.43 20.29
N LYS A 162 -11.95 -17.36 20.58
CA LYS A 162 -13.42 -17.35 20.61
C LYS A 162 -14.03 -16.02 20.14
N PHE A 163 -15.27 -16.06 19.67
CA PHE A 163 -16.13 -14.88 19.47
C PHE A 163 -17.59 -15.17 19.85
N ASN A 164 -18.36 -14.10 20.08
CA ASN A 164 -19.78 -14.20 20.45
C ASN A 164 -20.69 -13.70 19.33
N VAL A 165 -21.81 -14.40 19.10
CA VAL A 165 -22.92 -13.94 18.25
C VAL A 165 -24.16 -13.78 19.10
N THR A 166 -24.81 -12.63 18.99
CA THR A 166 -26.08 -12.33 19.66
C THR A 166 -27.21 -12.34 18.64
N TYR A 167 -28.17 -13.23 18.83
CA TYR A 167 -29.39 -13.32 18.04
C TYR A 167 -30.56 -12.72 18.82
N ARG A 168 -31.49 -12.10 18.10
CA ARG A 168 -32.74 -11.55 18.66
C ARG A 168 -33.94 -12.03 17.85
N LYS A 169 -35.08 -12.25 18.51
CA LYS A 169 -36.35 -12.55 17.83
C LYS A 169 -36.76 -11.33 16.99
N CYS A 170 -37.07 -11.57 15.73
CA CYS A 170 -37.75 -10.60 14.86
C CYS A 170 -39.27 -10.72 15.01
N GLU A 171 -39.97 -9.60 14.89
CA GLU A 171 -41.43 -9.57 14.87
C GLU A 171 -41.97 -10.37 13.67
N GLY A 172 -43.06 -11.11 13.88
CA GLY A 172 -43.65 -11.98 12.86
C GLY A 172 -42.84 -13.24 12.47
N MET A 173 -41.71 -13.53 13.11
CA MET A 173 -40.85 -14.68 12.74
C MET A 173 -40.64 -15.66 13.91
N ASP A 174 -41.46 -16.72 13.99
CA ASP A 174 -41.42 -17.67 15.13
C ASP A 174 -40.16 -18.54 15.21
N TRP A 175 -39.48 -18.76 14.10
CA TRP A 175 -38.17 -19.46 14.05
C TRP A 175 -37.00 -18.62 14.57
N THR A 176 -37.23 -17.38 15.01
CA THR A 176 -36.19 -16.49 15.54
C THR A 176 -36.30 -16.36 17.06
N SER A 177 -35.15 -16.35 17.75
CA SER A 177 -35.08 -16.41 19.22
C SER A 177 -34.02 -15.47 19.78
N ASN A 178 -34.24 -15.01 21.01
CA ASN A 178 -33.23 -14.29 21.79
C ASN A 178 -32.21 -15.31 22.33
N SER A 179 -30.99 -15.30 21.82
CA SER A 179 -29.93 -16.21 22.26
C SER A 179 -28.54 -15.59 22.07
N VAL A 180 -27.56 -16.08 22.83
CA VAL A 180 -26.14 -15.74 22.66
C VAL A 180 -25.37 -17.04 22.45
N VAL A 181 -24.60 -17.10 21.38
CA VAL A 181 -23.82 -18.29 20.99
C VAL A 181 -22.35 -17.92 20.97
N GLU A 182 -21.56 -18.64 21.77
CA GLU A 182 -20.10 -18.57 21.77
C GLU A 182 -19.56 -19.58 20.74
N PHE A 183 -18.64 -19.14 19.89
CA PHE A 183 -17.97 -19.95 18.86
C PHE A 183 -16.45 -19.93 19.06
N ALA A 184 -15.79 -21.09 19.10
CA ALA A 184 -14.33 -21.21 19.23
C ALA A 184 -13.62 -21.54 17.90
N CYS A 185 -12.54 -20.82 17.55
CA CYS A 185 -11.84 -20.96 16.25
C CYS A 185 -10.87 -22.16 16.23
N LEU A 186 -11.14 -23.17 15.39
CA LEU A 186 -10.36 -24.42 15.30
C LEU A 186 -9.93 -24.76 13.87
N GLU A 187 -8.76 -25.36 13.72
CA GLU A 187 -8.25 -25.86 12.43
C GLU A 187 -8.65 -27.33 12.20
N SER A 188 -9.74 -27.53 11.45
CA SER A 188 -10.17 -28.74 10.73
C SER A 188 -9.99 -30.14 11.38
N ARG A 189 -11.09 -30.71 11.93
CA ARG A 189 -11.29 -32.18 12.01
C ARG A 189 -12.76 -32.63 12.04
N ARG A 190 -13.00 -33.94 12.01
CA ARG A 190 -14.29 -34.52 11.57
C ARG A 190 -15.30 -34.83 12.69
N ASP A 191 -14.90 -34.70 13.96
CA ASP A 191 -15.41 -35.58 15.02
C ASP A 191 -16.24 -34.87 16.13
N GLU A 192 -16.67 -33.61 15.96
CA GLU A 192 -17.49 -32.87 16.94
C GLU A 192 -18.63 -32.02 16.29
N LYS A 193 -19.46 -31.37 17.12
CA LYS A 193 -20.56 -30.47 16.70
C LYS A 193 -20.04 -29.12 16.23
N PHE A 194 -19.46 -29.07 15.04
CA PHE A 194 -19.00 -27.82 14.45
C PHE A 194 -20.11 -27.07 13.69
N ARG A 195 -19.91 -25.77 13.48
CA ARG A 195 -20.41 -25.03 12.32
C ARG A 195 -19.24 -24.65 11.41
N CYS A 196 -19.53 -24.47 10.13
CA CYS A 196 -18.60 -23.92 9.15
C CYS A 196 -19.09 -22.54 8.71
N PHE A 197 -18.16 -21.61 8.50
CA PHE A 197 -18.46 -20.28 7.95
C PHE A 197 -17.68 -20.09 6.65
N LEU A 198 -18.39 -19.81 5.55
CA LEU A 198 -17.82 -19.43 4.27
C LEU A 198 -17.91 -17.91 4.11
N LYS A 199 -16.76 -17.24 4.14
CA LYS A 199 -16.58 -15.87 3.64
C LYS A 199 -16.11 -15.94 2.19
N ASN A 200 -16.54 -15.01 1.35
CA ASN A 200 -15.91 -14.84 0.03
C ASN A 200 -14.64 -13.98 0.20
N ARG A 201 -13.70 -14.09 -0.75
CA ARG A 201 -12.55 -13.18 -0.82
C ARG A 201 -12.97 -11.81 -1.34
N ASP A 202 -13.94 -11.79 -2.24
CA ASP A 202 -14.26 -10.62 -3.05
C ASP A 202 -15.51 -9.88 -2.52
N ASP A 203 -16.25 -10.52 -1.62
CA ASP A 203 -17.37 -9.93 -0.88
C ASP A 203 -17.16 -10.17 0.62
N ASP A 204 -16.72 -9.12 1.32
CA ASP A 204 -16.48 -9.14 2.76
C ASP A 204 -17.78 -8.98 3.58
N TYR A 205 -18.89 -8.54 2.95
CA TYR A 205 -20.13 -8.15 3.63
C TYR A 205 -21.14 -9.28 3.80
N TYR A 206 -20.92 -10.47 3.23
CA TYR A 206 -21.77 -11.63 3.50
C TYR A 206 -20.98 -12.82 4.02
N LEU A 207 -21.60 -13.56 4.94
CA LEU A 207 -21.04 -14.75 5.57
C LEU A 207 -22.07 -15.88 5.52
N GLY A 208 -21.73 -16.98 4.86
CA GLY A 208 -22.57 -18.18 4.80
C GLY A 208 -22.26 -19.11 5.97
N MET A 209 -23.26 -19.60 6.69
CA MET A 209 -23.09 -20.51 7.83
C MET A 209 -23.87 -21.83 7.63
N SER A 210 -23.28 -22.95 8.08
CA SER A 210 -23.95 -24.26 8.06
C SER A 210 -24.81 -24.53 9.31
N ILE A 211 -25.90 -25.27 9.10
CA ILE A 211 -26.75 -25.79 10.19
C ILE A 211 -26.10 -27.03 10.83
N THR A 212 -25.38 -27.81 10.03
CA THR A 212 -24.69 -29.05 10.43
C THR A 212 -23.16 -28.88 10.44
N PRO A 213 -22.39 -29.84 11.02
CA PRO A 213 -20.92 -29.85 10.94
C PRO A 213 -20.33 -30.06 9.54
N GLU A 214 -21.18 -30.29 8.53
CA GLU A 214 -20.75 -30.61 7.17
C GLU A 214 -20.57 -29.35 6.32
N CYS A 215 -19.33 -28.87 6.21
CA CYS A 215 -18.98 -27.72 5.37
C CYS A 215 -19.35 -27.95 3.88
N ASN A 216 -19.49 -29.21 3.44
CA ASN A 216 -19.93 -29.60 2.09
C ASN A 216 -21.29 -29.01 1.68
N THR A 217 -22.12 -28.61 2.65
CA THR A 217 -23.39 -27.92 2.41
C THR A 217 -23.20 -26.50 1.86
N ILE A 218 -22.09 -25.82 2.15
CA ILE A 218 -21.84 -24.43 1.76
C ILE A 218 -20.92 -24.37 0.52
N LYS A 219 -21.52 -24.35 -0.67
CA LYS A 219 -20.77 -24.19 -1.94
C LYS A 219 -20.51 -22.74 -2.33
N THR A 220 -21.45 -21.84 -2.02
CA THR A 220 -21.37 -20.38 -2.18
C THR A 220 -22.16 -19.73 -1.04
N ILE A 221 -21.92 -18.44 -0.72
CA ILE A 221 -22.67 -17.75 0.33
C ILE A 221 -24.16 -17.68 0.01
N GLU A 222 -24.52 -17.43 -1.25
CA GLU A 222 -25.91 -17.37 -1.70
C GLU A 222 -26.67 -18.69 -1.49
N ARG A 223 -25.96 -19.82 -1.55
CA ARG A 223 -26.52 -21.17 -1.33
C ARG A 223 -26.31 -21.66 0.11
N ALA A 224 -25.78 -20.84 1.00
CA ALA A 224 -25.64 -21.19 2.41
C ALA A 224 -27.02 -21.39 3.06
N PRO A 225 -27.21 -22.41 3.93
CA PRO A 225 -28.48 -22.61 4.61
C PRO A 225 -28.85 -21.44 5.55
N VAL A 226 -27.85 -20.77 6.11
CA VAL A 226 -27.97 -19.47 6.77
C VAL A 226 -27.07 -18.47 6.05
N ARG A 227 -27.65 -17.35 5.59
CA ARG A 227 -26.90 -16.22 5.03
C ARG A 227 -26.94 -15.07 6.04
N LEU A 228 -25.77 -14.58 6.43
CA LEU A 228 -25.61 -13.35 7.21
C LEU A 228 -25.17 -12.23 6.25
N LYS A 229 -25.72 -11.03 6.42
CA LYS A 229 -25.22 -9.78 5.84
C LYS A 229 -24.66 -8.94 6.97
N LEU A 230 -23.38 -8.62 6.90
CA LEU A 230 -22.63 -7.90 7.93
C LEU A 230 -22.60 -6.40 7.64
N THR A 231 -22.75 -5.60 8.68
CA THR A 231 -22.56 -4.14 8.68
C THR A 231 -21.63 -3.79 9.84
N PRO A 232 -20.38 -3.35 9.59
CA PRO A 232 -19.42 -3.07 10.66
C PRO A 232 -19.86 -1.87 11.51
N VAL A 233 -19.69 -1.99 12.82
CA VAL A 233 -20.09 -1.01 13.83
C VAL A 233 -18.87 -0.60 14.65
N ARG A 234 -18.67 0.70 14.86
CA ARG A 234 -17.57 1.18 15.71
C ARG A 234 -17.84 0.81 17.16
N SER A 235 -16.95 0.02 17.75
CA SER A 235 -17.06 -0.41 19.16
C SER A 235 -16.79 0.73 20.15
N GLN A 236 -15.93 1.68 19.78
CA GLN A 236 -15.42 2.72 20.66
C GLN A 236 -15.33 4.06 19.93
N LEU A 237 -15.65 5.14 20.66
CA LEU A 237 -15.40 6.52 20.24
C LEU A 237 -14.15 7.02 20.96
N VAL A 238 -13.36 7.83 20.25
CA VAL A 238 -12.11 8.41 20.76
C VAL A 238 -12.25 9.92 20.69
N GLU A 239 -12.22 10.57 21.85
CA GLU A 239 -12.23 12.04 21.91
C GLU A 239 -10.87 12.59 21.49
N PRO A 240 -10.80 13.60 20.60
CA PRO A 240 -9.56 14.26 20.25
C PRO A 240 -9.05 15.13 21.41
N THR A 241 -7.73 15.13 21.60
CA THR A 241 -7.06 15.91 22.67
C THR A 241 -5.88 16.75 22.16
N CYS A 242 -5.67 16.80 20.84
CA CYS A 242 -4.83 17.78 20.16
C CYS A 242 -5.47 18.26 18.85
N HIS A 243 -4.88 19.29 18.25
CA HIS A 243 -5.30 19.82 16.95
C HIS A 243 -4.24 19.57 15.89
N LEU A 244 -4.68 19.42 14.64
CA LEU A 244 -3.81 19.38 13.47
C LEU A 244 -3.60 20.80 12.91
N PRO A 245 -2.45 21.10 12.27
CA PRO A 245 -2.21 22.40 11.65
C PRO A 245 -3.33 22.79 10.68
N GLU A 246 -3.87 24.01 10.80
CA GLU A 246 -4.97 24.50 9.95
C GLU A 246 -4.64 24.43 8.46
N ASN A 247 -3.37 24.71 8.12
CA ASN A 247 -2.81 24.60 6.76
C ASN A 247 -2.85 23.19 6.16
N PHE A 248 -3.17 22.14 6.92
CA PHE A 248 -3.33 20.78 6.40
C PHE A 248 -4.79 20.45 6.07
N THR A 249 -5.77 21.29 6.45
CA THR A 249 -7.19 21.00 6.22
C THR A 249 -7.55 20.95 4.73
N GLY A 250 -8.45 20.03 4.35
CA GLY A 250 -8.90 19.83 2.97
C GLY A 250 -8.87 18.37 2.49
N GLU A 251 -9.01 18.19 1.16
CA GLU A 251 -8.92 16.87 0.49
C GLU A 251 -7.55 16.66 -0.17
N TRP A 252 -7.01 15.46 0.04
CA TRP A 252 -5.66 15.04 -0.32
C TRP A 252 -5.69 13.60 -0.87
N ILE A 253 -4.62 13.20 -1.55
CA ILE A 253 -4.41 11.85 -2.09
C ILE A 253 -3.12 11.30 -1.49
N ASN A 254 -3.17 10.13 -0.85
CA ASN A 254 -2.03 9.47 -0.22
C ASN A 254 -1.35 8.49 -1.18
N THR A 255 -0.19 8.87 -1.72
CA THR A 255 0.55 8.06 -2.71
C THR A 255 1.13 6.76 -2.16
N ALA A 256 1.16 6.60 -0.83
CA ALA A 256 1.70 5.41 -0.18
C ALA A 256 0.70 4.24 -0.05
N ASN A 257 -0.58 4.46 -0.39
CA ASN A 257 -1.66 3.48 -0.14
C ASN A 257 -2.66 3.41 -1.31
N VAL A 258 -2.14 3.16 -2.52
CA VAL A 258 -2.94 3.03 -3.76
C VAL A 258 -3.84 4.27 -3.98
N ASP A 259 -3.21 5.44 -3.90
CA ASP A 259 -3.80 6.76 -4.15
C ASP A 259 -5.11 7.02 -3.37
N ALA A 260 -5.08 6.68 -2.08
CA ALA A 260 -6.22 6.79 -1.17
C ALA A 260 -6.69 8.24 -0.97
N ASP A 261 -8.01 8.45 -1.03
CA ASP A 261 -8.70 9.69 -0.65
C ASP A 261 -8.47 9.97 0.85
N VAL A 262 -7.85 11.10 1.18
CA VAL A 262 -7.59 11.54 2.56
C VAL A 262 -8.28 12.89 2.81
N ILE A 263 -9.19 12.92 3.77
CA ILE A 263 -9.86 14.16 4.23
C ILE A 263 -9.26 14.54 5.58
N ILE A 264 -8.68 15.74 5.67
CA ILE A 264 -8.06 16.28 6.89
C ILE A 264 -8.95 17.38 7.49
N ASN A 265 -9.38 17.16 8.72
CA ASN A 265 -10.02 18.15 9.59
C ASN A 265 -9.05 18.54 10.73
N SER A 266 -9.36 19.60 11.48
CA SER A 266 -8.56 20.13 12.60
C SER A 266 -8.29 19.18 13.77
N THR A 267 -8.84 17.95 13.76
CA THR A 267 -8.71 16.93 14.83
C THR A 267 -8.65 15.49 14.30
N HIS A 268 -8.92 15.27 13.01
CA HIS A 268 -9.18 13.95 12.42
C HIS A 268 -8.58 13.86 11.01
N ILE A 269 -7.92 12.75 10.70
CA ILE A 269 -7.54 12.38 9.33
C ILE A 269 -8.38 11.16 8.95
N ILE A 270 -9.12 11.25 7.85
CA ILE A 270 -10.00 10.19 7.34
C ILE A 270 -9.45 9.70 6.02
N GLU A 271 -8.82 8.53 6.05
CA GLU A 271 -8.28 7.85 4.88
C GLU A 271 -9.31 6.85 4.33
N ARG A 272 -9.50 6.83 3.01
CA ARG A 272 -10.32 5.86 2.27
C ARG A 272 -9.51 5.31 1.10
N TRP A 273 -9.25 4.01 1.12
CA TRP A 273 -8.50 3.33 0.07
C TRP A 273 -9.35 2.25 -0.60
N HIS A 274 -9.11 2.05 -1.89
CA HIS A 274 -9.92 1.20 -2.76
C HIS A 274 -9.13 -0.05 -3.16
N PRO A 275 -9.37 -1.23 -2.55
CA PRO A 275 -8.74 -2.47 -3.00
C PRO A 275 -9.20 -2.90 -4.40
N ASP A 276 -10.42 -2.52 -4.81
CA ASP A 276 -11.05 -2.81 -6.10
C ASP A 276 -12.24 -1.84 -6.28
N ASP A 277 -12.66 -1.57 -7.52
CA ASP A 277 -13.63 -0.52 -7.90
C ASP A 277 -14.92 -0.45 -7.07
N SER A 278 -15.41 -1.60 -6.59
CA SER A 278 -16.67 -1.72 -5.84
C SER A 278 -16.51 -1.67 -4.32
N ARG A 279 -15.27 -1.67 -3.81
CA ARG A 279 -14.95 -1.75 -2.38
C ARG A 279 -14.13 -0.55 -1.94
N TYR A 280 -14.42 -0.06 -0.74
CA TYR A 280 -13.58 0.90 -0.04
C TYR A 280 -13.37 0.47 1.40
N ARG A 281 -12.17 0.71 1.92
CA ARG A 281 -11.85 0.54 3.34
C ARG A 281 -11.45 1.89 3.90
N LYS A 282 -12.00 2.22 5.07
CA LYS A 282 -11.84 3.53 5.69
C LYS A 282 -11.20 3.40 7.07
N VAL A 283 -10.20 4.24 7.30
CA VAL A 283 -9.47 4.38 8.55
C VAL A 283 -9.63 5.81 9.04
N ILE A 284 -9.79 5.99 10.34
CA ILE A 284 -9.92 7.30 10.97
C ILE A 284 -8.82 7.43 12.00
N TYR A 285 -7.96 8.42 11.85
CA TYR A 285 -6.92 8.77 12.81
C TYR A 285 -7.40 9.99 13.60
N VAL A 286 -7.40 9.90 14.92
CA VAL A 286 -7.87 10.96 15.84
C VAL A 286 -6.67 11.51 16.62
N CYS A 287 -6.48 12.83 16.63
CA CYS A 287 -5.34 13.46 17.33
C CYS A 287 -5.44 13.25 18.85
N LYS A 288 -4.45 12.56 19.45
CA LYS A 288 -4.40 12.32 20.90
C LYS A 288 -3.36 13.16 21.63
N GLU A 289 -2.12 13.18 21.16
CA GLU A 289 -1.06 13.97 21.78
C GLU A 289 -0.09 14.48 20.70
N GLN A 290 0.32 15.74 20.84
CA GLN A 290 1.28 16.40 19.96
C GLN A 290 2.50 16.80 20.80
N ARG A 291 3.72 16.56 20.29
CA ARG A 291 4.95 17.12 20.85
C ARG A 291 5.94 17.47 19.76
N ASP A 292 6.87 18.36 20.11
CA ASP A 292 8.02 18.71 19.27
C ASP A 292 7.61 19.24 17.87
N ASP A 293 6.40 19.81 17.79
CA ASP A 293 5.64 20.36 16.65
C ASP A 293 5.43 19.47 15.41
N SER A 294 6.32 18.52 15.12
CA SER A 294 6.22 17.58 13.99
C SER A 294 5.49 16.27 14.31
N ARG A 295 5.49 15.81 15.58
CA ARG A 295 5.05 14.46 15.96
C ARG A 295 3.71 14.44 16.68
N TYR A 296 2.80 13.63 16.13
CA TYR A 296 1.42 13.50 16.55
C TYR A 296 1.09 12.03 16.77
N MET A 297 0.74 11.66 18.01
CA MET A 297 0.18 10.35 18.33
C MET A 297 -1.30 10.33 17.95
N MET A 298 -1.65 9.45 17.03
CA MET A 298 -3.01 9.26 16.54
C MET A 298 -3.65 8.00 17.13
N GLY A 299 -4.90 8.12 17.59
CA GLY A 299 -5.78 6.97 17.79
C GLY A 299 -6.31 6.50 16.43
N ARG A 300 -5.82 5.37 15.95
CA ARG A 300 -6.18 4.72 14.69
C ARG A 300 -7.40 3.82 14.90
N LEU A 301 -8.50 4.19 14.25
CA LEU A 301 -9.77 3.48 14.22
C LEU A 301 -10.02 2.93 12.81
N THR A 302 -9.84 1.62 12.62
CA THR A 302 -10.35 0.92 11.44
C THR A 302 -11.86 0.68 11.60
N ILE A 303 -12.63 0.66 10.50
CA ILE A 303 -14.08 0.39 10.58
C ILE A 303 -14.38 -1.03 11.09
N ASP A 304 -13.56 -2.00 10.71
CA ASP A 304 -13.59 -3.39 11.23
C ASP A 304 -12.84 -3.51 12.58
N GLY A 305 -12.43 -2.39 13.18
CA GLY A 305 -11.57 -2.32 14.35
C GLY A 305 -12.32 -2.54 15.66
N CYS A 306 -12.02 -3.65 16.33
CA CYS A 306 -12.47 -3.89 17.70
C CYS A 306 -11.72 -3.07 18.76
N GLN A 307 -10.45 -2.75 18.49
CA GLN A 307 -9.54 -2.06 19.40
C GLN A 307 -9.05 -0.75 18.79
N ILE A 308 -8.65 0.19 19.64
CA ILE A 308 -7.92 1.40 19.26
C ILE A 308 -6.43 1.05 19.16
N ASP A 309 -5.87 1.13 17.96
CA ASP A 309 -4.43 1.17 17.78
C ASP A 309 -3.94 2.62 18.03
N TYR A 310 -2.76 2.81 18.59
CA TYR A 310 -2.07 4.10 18.62
C TYR A 310 -0.92 4.07 17.62
N GLN A 311 -0.83 5.08 16.76
CA GLN A 311 0.20 5.17 15.72
C GLN A 311 0.77 6.57 15.67
N CYS A 312 2.09 6.70 15.64
CA CYS A 312 2.72 8.01 15.47
C CYS A 312 2.70 8.44 14.00
N ILE A 313 2.41 9.72 13.75
CA ILE A 313 2.67 10.38 12.48
C ILE A 313 3.65 11.53 12.74
N ASP A 314 4.71 11.57 11.94
CA ASP A 314 5.68 12.67 11.91
C ASP A 314 5.47 13.46 10.61
N PHE A 315 5.29 14.78 10.72
CA PHE A 315 4.96 15.67 9.61
C PHE A 315 6.05 16.73 9.38
N VAL A 316 6.48 16.87 8.14
CA VAL A 316 7.24 18.03 7.68
C VAL A 316 6.26 19.21 7.50
N PRO A 317 6.62 20.46 7.83
CA PRO A 317 5.80 21.63 7.50
C PRO A 317 5.40 21.65 6.02
N ARG A 318 4.10 21.79 5.75
CA ARG A 318 3.53 21.83 4.39
C ARG A 318 4.24 22.90 3.56
N HIS A 319 4.62 22.52 2.35
CA HIS A 319 4.98 23.43 1.26
C HIS A 319 3.95 23.31 0.14
N HIS A 320 3.76 24.37 -0.63
CA HIS A 320 2.93 24.37 -1.84
C HIS A 320 1.58 23.60 -1.68
N ASN A 321 1.41 22.51 -2.43
CA ASN A 321 0.26 21.62 -2.39
C ASN A 321 0.63 20.19 -1.89
N ILE A 322 1.67 20.05 -1.09
CA ILE A 322 2.22 18.74 -0.66
C ILE A 322 2.45 18.72 0.86
N ILE A 323 1.95 17.68 1.53
CA ILE A 323 2.33 17.33 2.89
C ILE A 323 3.27 16.13 2.82
N ARG A 324 4.44 16.23 3.45
CA ARG A 324 5.39 15.12 3.60
C ARG A 324 5.28 14.53 5.01
N PHE A 325 5.12 13.22 5.11
CA PHE A 325 4.83 12.54 6.38
C PHE A 325 5.50 11.17 6.50
N ARG A 326 5.65 10.68 7.73
CA ARG A 326 6.07 9.31 8.06
C ARG A 326 5.09 8.72 9.06
N MET A 327 4.82 7.42 8.96
CA MET A 327 4.00 6.68 9.92
C MET A 327 4.87 5.66 10.67
N GLY A 328 4.76 5.63 11.99
CA GLY A 328 5.36 4.59 12.82
C GLY A 328 4.58 3.28 12.78
N GLU A 329 5.12 2.22 13.37
CA GLU A 329 4.38 0.99 13.67
C GLU A 329 3.25 1.27 14.68
N ALA A 330 2.06 0.72 14.42
CA ALA A 330 0.91 0.81 15.31
C ALA A 330 1.09 -0.07 16.56
N GLY A 331 0.68 0.42 17.73
CA GLY A 331 0.78 -0.28 19.01
C GLY A 331 -0.35 0.06 19.98
N ILE A 332 -0.65 -0.85 20.91
CA ILE A 332 -1.90 -0.83 21.67
C ILE A 332 -1.82 0.05 22.95
N LYS A 333 -0.61 0.44 23.37
CA LYS A 333 -0.41 1.29 24.56
C LYS A 333 -0.59 2.76 24.21
N ASN A 334 -1.48 3.44 24.94
CA ASN A 334 -1.58 4.90 24.95
C ASN A 334 -0.41 5.52 25.74
N ASP A 335 0.79 5.51 25.14
CA ASP A 335 1.99 6.20 25.64
C ASP A 335 2.77 6.80 24.47
N PHE A 336 2.86 8.12 24.45
CA PHE A 336 3.59 8.87 23.43
C PHE A 336 5.06 8.45 23.34
N HIS A 337 5.74 8.18 24.46
CA HIS A 337 7.17 7.85 24.43
C HIS A 337 7.45 6.49 23.78
N THR A 338 6.59 5.49 24.01
CA THR A 338 6.69 4.21 23.31
C THR A 338 6.32 4.34 21.83
N ILE A 339 5.18 4.96 21.52
CA ILE A 339 4.59 4.97 20.16
C ILE A 339 5.31 5.95 19.21
N CYS A 340 5.67 7.14 19.68
CA CYS A 340 6.39 8.17 18.92
C CYS A 340 7.92 8.16 19.14
N SER A 341 8.47 7.00 19.51
CA SER A 341 9.91 6.76 19.51
C SER A 341 10.45 6.62 18.08
N TRP A 342 11.65 7.12 17.80
CA TRP A 342 12.26 7.03 16.47
C TRP A 342 12.43 5.58 15.98
N VAL A 343 12.58 4.62 16.90
CA VAL A 343 12.67 3.17 16.62
C VAL A 343 11.34 2.58 16.10
N LYS A 344 10.20 3.27 16.26
CA LYS A 344 8.91 2.82 15.71
C LYS A 344 8.70 3.20 14.26
N PHE A 345 9.43 4.18 13.73
CA PHE A 345 9.50 4.37 12.29
C PHE A 345 10.46 3.32 11.73
N LYS A 346 10.05 2.60 10.68
CA LYS A 346 10.87 1.52 10.12
C LYS A 346 12.17 2.07 9.55
N THR A 347 13.28 1.80 10.23
CA THR A 347 14.62 2.13 9.77
C THR A 347 15.10 1.16 8.68
N GLU A 348 14.37 1.11 7.57
CA GLU A 348 14.95 0.63 6.31
C GLU A 348 16.07 1.62 5.91
N ALA A 349 17.08 1.17 5.16
CA ALA A 349 18.37 1.87 5.04
C ALA A 349 18.30 3.26 4.39
N GLU A 350 17.16 3.59 3.78
CA GLU A 350 16.93 4.74 2.92
C GLU A 350 15.71 5.53 3.45
N TRP A 351 15.95 6.65 4.12
CA TRP A 351 14.91 7.41 4.80
C TRP A 351 14.18 8.35 3.84
N LYS A 352 12.94 8.05 3.47
CA LYS A 352 12.07 8.92 2.66
C LYS A 352 10.77 9.28 3.38
N TYR A 353 10.22 10.47 3.14
CA TYR A 353 8.85 10.83 3.52
C TYR A 353 7.84 10.36 2.46
N ASN A 354 6.70 9.84 2.92
CA ASN A 354 5.52 9.61 2.08
C ASN A 354 4.84 10.94 1.76
N LEU A 355 4.06 10.98 0.67
CA LEU A 355 3.42 12.18 0.16
C LEU A 355 1.91 12.12 0.32
N MET A 356 1.32 13.21 0.79
CA MET A 356 -0.08 13.54 0.52
C MET A 356 -0.11 14.73 -0.45
N LEU A 357 -0.72 14.53 -1.61
CA LEU A 357 -0.84 15.52 -2.68
C LEU A 357 -2.23 16.16 -2.60
N LYS A 358 -2.36 17.48 -2.66
CA LYS A 358 -3.67 18.15 -2.59
C LYS A 358 -4.50 17.78 -3.82
N LYS A 359 -5.71 17.24 -3.59
CA LYS A 359 -6.58 16.63 -4.63
C LYS A 359 -6.93 17.57 -5.78
N ASP A 360 -7.18 18.84 -5.46
CA ASP A 360 -7.29 19.94 -6.41
C ASP A 360 -6.07 20.87 -6.22
N PRO A 361 -4.96 20.68 -6.95
CA PRO A 361 -3.73 21.44 -6.76
C PRO A 361 -3.84 22.85 -7.36
N VAL A 362 -3.19 23.83 -6.74
CA VAL A 362 -3.03 25.19 -7.31
C VAL A 362 -1.68 25.25 -8.03
N PRO A 363 -1.62 25.56 -9.35
CA PRO A 363 -0.35 25.61 -10.08
C PRO A 363 0.65 26.62 -9.50
N ILE A 364 1.88 26.17 -9.28
CA ILE A 364 3.01 26.95 -8.78
C ILE A 364 4.07 27.14 -9.86
N ARG A 365 5.00 28.07 -9.66
CA ARG A 365 6.16 28.23 -10.54
C ARG A 365 6.97 26.93 -10.60
N CYS A 366 7.26 26.46 -11.80
CA CYS A 366 8.08 25.27 -12.02
C CYS A 366 9.54 25.51 -11.60
N PRO A 367 10.21 24.52 -10.98
CA PRO A 367 11.61 24.64 -10.55
C PRO A 367 12.61 24.56 -11.72
N VAL A 368 12.16 24.07 -12.88
CA VAL A 368 12.88 24.14 -14.15
C VAL A 368 11.99 24.95 -15.08
N ALA A 369 12.52 26.03 -15.66
CA ALA A 369 11.87 26.74 -16.75
C ALA A 369 12.86 27.19 -17.82
N GLY A 370 12.34 27.56 -18.98
CA GLY A 370 13.10 27.78 -20.21
C GLY A 370 12.57 26.98 -21.40
N ALA A 371 13.23 27.12 -22.54
CA ALA A 371 12.94 26.37 -23.77
C ALA A 371 14.04 25.33 -24.05
N PHE A 372 13.67 24.06 -24.13
CA PHE A 372 14.62 22.96 -24.30
C PHE A 372 14.26 22.07 -25.50
N ASN A 373 15.30 21.59 -26.18
CA ASN A 373 15.23 20.42 -27.05
C ASN A 373 15.59 19.19 -26.18
N PHE A 374 14.77 18.14 -26.20
CA PHE A 374 15.00 16.95 -25.37
C PHE A 374 15.26 15.70 -26.20
N THR A 375 16.12 14.82 -25.69
CA THR A 375 16.23 13.43 -26.16
C THR A 375 15.74 12.50 -25.06
N GLN A 376 14.98 11.47 -25.42
CA GLN A 376 14.26 10.62 -24.48
C GLN A 376 14.67 9.15 -24.58
N THR A 377 14.76 8.46 -23.44
CA THR A 377 15.00 7.01 -23.36
C THR A 377 14.20 6.39 -22.21
N GLY A 378 13.69 5.17 -22.38
CA GLY A 378 12.97 4.44 -21.32
C GLY A 378 11.89 3.49 -21.84
N ASP A 379 11.10 2.94 -20.91
CA ASP A 379 10.00 2.02 -21.20
C ASP A 379 8.76 2.72 -21.78
N PHE A 380 8.49 3.97 -21.37
CA PHE A 380 7.30 4.74 -21.74
C PHE A 380 7.68 6.14 -22.22
N LEU A 381 8.04 6.23 -23.50
CA LEU A 381 8.38 7.49 -24.16
C LEU A 381 7.15 8.41 -24.30
N PHE A 382 7.41 9.70 -24.43
CA PHE A 382 6.43 10.68 -24.91
C PHE A 382 6.17 10.43 -26.41
N GLU A 383 4.90 10.37 -26.79
CA GLU A 383 4.42 10.17 -28.17
C GLU A 383 3.41 11.26 -28.52
N THR A 384 3.24 11.61 -29.79
CA THR A 384 2.25 12.64 -30.19
C THR A 384 0.84 12.27 -29.73
N ARG A 385 0.20 13.14 -28.92
CA ARG A 385 -1.01 12.78 -28.17
C ARG A 385 -2.27 13.42 -28.76
N PHE A 386 -3.17 12.55 -29.19
CA PHE A 386 -4.49 12.93 -29.68
C PHE A 386 -5.48 13.09 -28.51
N ILE A 387 -5.66 14.34 -28.03
CA ILE A 387 -6.51 14.69 -26.87
C ILE A 387 -7.98 14.32 -27.12
N GLY A 388 -8.43 13.23 -26.49
CA GLY A 388 -9.78 12.69 -26.60
C GLY A 388 -10.01 11.76 -27.79
N GLY A 389 -8.94 11.20 -28.36
CA GLY A 389 -8.93 10.73 -29.75
C GLY A 389 -8.43 11.83 -30.68
N ILE A 390 -8.43 11.59 -31.99
CA ILE A 390 -7.82 12.43 -33.05
C ILE A 390 -7.89 13.92 -32.69
N THR A 391 -6.74 14.61 -32.61
CA THR A 391 -6.64 15.96 -32.05
C THR A 391 -7.66 16.91 -32.69
N LYS A 392 -8.17 17.86 -31.88
CA LYS A 392 -9.11 18.90 -32.32
C LYS A 392 -8.60 19.71 -33.54
N ALA A 393 -7.29 19.76 -33.73
CA ALA A 393 -6.67 19.86 -35.05
C ALA A 393 -5.61 18.75 -35.19
N PRO A 394 -5.76 17.76 -36.10
CA PRO A 394 -4.59 17.00 -36.54
C PRO A 394 -3.63 18.00 -37.17
N ARG A 395 -2.34 17.99 -36.78
CA ARG A 395 -1.34 18.98 -37.23
C ARG A 395 -1.48 19.13 -38.75
N PRO A 396 -1.96 20.28 -39.27
CA PRO A 396 -2.30 20.40 -40.69
C PRO A 396 -1.07 20.04 -41.52
N ASP A 397 -1.25 19.27 -42.59
CA ASP A 397 -0.13 18.67 -43.33
C ASP A 397 0.92 19.70 -43.78
N VAL A 398 1.94 19.86 -42.93
CA VAL A 398 3.16 20.67 -43.09
C VAL A 398 4.34 19.73 -43.42
N TRP A 399 4.15 18.43 -43.19
CA TRP A 399 5.16 17.38 -43.28
C TRP A 399 5.32 16.86 -44.72
N ASN A 400 4.24 16.75 -45.49
CA ASN A 400 4.24 16.23 -46.86
C ASN A 400 3.87 17.28 -47.93
N ARG A 401 3.43 18.49 -47.55
CA ARG A 401 3.15 19.57 -48.53
C ARG A 401 4.44 20.16 -49.10
N PRO A 402 4.70 20.07 -50.42
CA PRO A 402 5.78 20.82 -51.04
C PRO A 402 5.42 22.31 -51.08
N GLY A 403 6.22 23.18 -50.44
CA GLY A 403 6.02 24.62 -50.49
C GLY A 403 6.71 25.42 -49.39
N GLN A 404 6.44 26.72 -49.35
CA GLN A 404 7.02 27.69 -48.42
C GLN A 404 6.65 27.44 -46.93
N PHE A 405 5.59 26.66 -46.69
CA PHE A 405 5.04 26.36 -45.36
C PHE A 405 5.34 24.92 -44.90
N SER A 406 6.35 24.26 -45.48
CA SER A 406 6.79 22.92 -45.04
C SER A 406 7.82 23.01 -43.92
N CYS A 407 7.76 22.10 -42.95
CA CYS A 407 8.78 22.03 -41.90
C CYS A 407 10.04 21.31 -42.40
N LYS A 408 11.20 21.95 -42.22
CA LYS A 408 12.52 21.44 -42.64
C LYS A 408 13.28 20.74 -41.50
N GLN A 409 12.89 21.00 -40.26
CA GLN A 409 13.54 20.50 -39.05
C GLN A 409 12.52 20.31 -37.95
N ASN A 410 12.41 19.09 -37.46
CA ASN A 410 11.57 18.70 -36.34
C ASN A 410 12.45 18.49 -35.11
N ILE A 411 11.95 18.84 -33.92
CA ILE A 411 12.60 18.60 -32.63
C ILE A 411 11.56 18.15 -31.60
N SER A 412 11.99 17.37 -30.62
CA SER A 412 11.26 17.12 -29.39
C SER A 412 11.48 18.31 -28.45
N ARG A 413 10.41 19.07 -28.12
CA ARG A 413 10.51 20.34 -27.38
C ARG A 413 9.81 20.23 -26.02
N LEU A 414 10.50 20.65 -24.97
CA LEU A 414 9.92 20.90 -23.66
C LEU A 414 10.03 22.40 -23.37
N THR A 415 8.91 23.05 -23.07
CA THR A 415 8.85 24.50 -22.89
C THR A 415 8.06 24.87 -21.65
N VAL A 416 8.63 25.80 -20.88
CA VAL A 416 8.00 26.45 -19.74
C VAL A 416 8.19 27.95 -19.95
N CYS A 417 7.32 28.53 -20.80
CA CYS A 417 7.44 29.91 -21.31
C CYS A 417 6.21 30.78 -21.02
N ASP A 418 5.29 30.28 -20.19
CA ASP A 418 4.14 31.04 -19.70
C ASP A 418 4.59 32.16 -18.74
N THR A 419 3.82 33.24 -18.61
CA THR A 419 4.21 34.44 -17.84
C THR A 419 4.55 34.15 -16.39
N ASP A 420 3.90 33.15 -15.81
CA ASP A 420 4.10 32.72 -14.43
C ASP A 420 5.05 31.52 -14.32
N HIS A 421 5.47 30.93 -15.45
CA HIS A 421 6.22 29.68 -15.55
C HIS A 421 5.55 28.51 -14.78
N LYS A 422 4.20 28.39 -14.84
CA LYS A 422 3.39 27.42 -14.07
C LYS A 422 3.05 26.10 -14.79
N GLU A 423 3.14 26.08 -16.12
CA GLU A 423 2.76 24.94 -16.97
C GLU A 423 3.96 24.52 -17.83
N ILE A 424 4.29 23.23 -17.79
CA ILE A 424 5.23 22.58 -18.70
C ILE A 424 4.45 22.04 -19.89
N SER A 425 4.81 22.50 -21.09
CA SER A 425 4.35 21.93 -22.34
C SER A 425 5.41 20.97 -22.90
N ILE A 426 4.99 19.78 -23.33
CA ILE A 426 5.87 18.80 -23.97
C ILE A 426 5.28 18.45 -25.33
N ASP A 427 6.11 18.55 -26.37
CA ASP A 427 5.84 18.13 -27.75
C ASP A 427 6.90 17.12 -28.20
N GLU A 428 6.47 15.97 -28.73
CA GLU A 428 7.41 14.97 -29.27
C GLU A 428 7.99 15.41 -30.62
N THR A 429 7.21 16.14 -31.43
CA THR A 429 7.62 16.61 -32.77
C THR A 429 7.13 18.04 -33.05
N TYR A 430 7.76 19.01 -32.40
CA TYR A 430 7.61 20.43 -32.68
C TYR A 430 8.33 20.85 -33.98
N CYS A 431 7.73 21.76 -34.76
CA CYS A 431 8.36 22.30 -35.96
C CYS A 431 9.32 23.46 -35.64
N TRP A 432 10.63 23.25 -35.78
CA TRP A 432 11.64 24.30 -35.52
C TRP A 432 11.79 25.32 -36.65
N SER A 433 11.11 25.14 -37.79
CA SER A 433 11.30 25.98 -38.97
C SER A 433 10.62 27.35 -38.87
N THR A 434 11.30 28.36 -39.40
CA THR A 434 10.80 29.73 -39.54
C THR A 434 10.51 30.08 -41.00
N ASP A 435 9.62 31.05 -41.20
CA ASP A 435 9.32 31.64 -42.49
C ASP A 435 10.37 32.70 -42.90
N HIS A 436 10.21 33.27 -44.09
CA HIS A 436 11.06 34.33 -44.61
C HIS A 436 11.05 35.66 -43.82
N LEU A 437 10.16 35.81 -42.83
CA LEU A 437 10.07 36.96 -41.91
C LEU A 437 10.55 36.60 -40.49
N GLY A 438 11.16 35.43 -40.31
CA GLY A 438 11.64 34.93 -39.02
C GLY A 438 10.55 34.39 -38.08
N ARG A 439 9.30 34.31 -38.52
CA ARG A 439 8.16 33.84 -37.71
C ARG A 439 8.13 32.31 -37.69
N PRO A 440 7.66 31.64 -36.62
CA PRO A 440 7.43 30.20 -36.65
C PRO A 440 6.43 29.85 -37.76
N ILE A 441 6.69 28.77 -38.51
CA ILE A 441 5.74 28.27 -39.53
C ILE A 441 4.52 27.64 -38.86
N ASP A 442 4.74 26.94 -37.75
CA ASP A 442 3.67 26.34 -36.96
C ASP A 442 3.18 27.34 -35.89
N ILE A 443 1.95 27.83 -36.09
CA ILE A 443 1.21 28.73 -35.19
C ILE A 443 -0.11 28.11 -34.72
N TYR A 444 -0.35 26.83 -35.03
CA TYR A 444 -1.60 26.13 -34.77
C TYR A 444 -1.41 24.80 -34.00
N SER A 445 -0.18 24.33 -33.82
CA SER A 445 0.14 23.25 -32.88
C SER A 445 -0.37 23.54 -31.48
N VAL A 446 -1.15 22.62 -30.93
CA VAL A 446 -1.43 22.51 -29.50
C VAL A 446 -0.45 21.48 -28.94
N PRO A 447 0.21 21.73 -27.79
CA PRO A 447 1.22 20.82 -27.27
C PRO A 447 0.62 19.44 -26.92
N ASP A 448 1.38 18.38 -27.20
CA ASP A 448 0.99 16.98 -26.96
C ASP A 448 0.62 16.72 -25.48
N TYR A 449 1.37 17.32 -24.54
CA TYR A 449 1.14 17.20 -23.09
C TYR A 449 1.17 18.58 -22.41
N ARG A 450 0.40 18.73 -21.33
CA ARG A 450 0.33 19.94 -20.49
C ARG A 450 0.37 19.55 -19.02
N LEU A 451 1.48 19.85 -18.36
CA LEU A 451 1.79 19.41 -17.00
C LEU A 451 1.93 20.63 -16.08
N GLN A 452 1.00 20.82 -15.15
CA GLN A 452 1.03 21.96 -14.22
C GLN A 452 1.92 21.64 -13.02
N CYS A 453 2.83 22.52 -12.64
CA CYS A 453 3.71 22.27 -11.49
C CYS A 453 2.96 22.40 -10.16
N ILE A 454 3.07 21.40 -9.28
CA ILE A 454 2.28 21.29 -8.03
C ILE A 454 3.10 21.65 -6.79
N GLY A 455 4.35 21.21 -6.77
CA GLY A 455 5.25 21.27 -5.62
C GLY A 455 6.57 20.61 -5.94
N TYR A 456 7.66 21.17 -5.42
CA TYR A 456 9.01 20.61 -5.54
C TYR A 456 9.76 20.73 -4.21
N TRP A 457 10.74 19.87 -3.98
CA TRP A 457 11.60 19.88 -2.80
C TRP A 457 12.86 19.03 -3.02
N LYS A 458 13.88 19.23 -2.19
CA LYS A 458 15.09 18.42 -2.14
C LYS A 458 15.05 17.44 -0.96
N GLU A 459 15.47 16.20 -1.19
CA GLU A 459 15.52 15.16 -0.16
C GLU A 459 16.56 14.09 -0.54
N ASN A 460 17.44 13.72 0.40
CA ASN A 460 18.57 12.80 0.16
C ASN A 460 19.44 13.21 -1.06
N LEU A 461 19.76 14.51 -1.14
CA LEU A 461 20.49 15.19 -2.24
C LEU A 461 19.77 15.23 -3.60
N LYS A 462 18.74 14.41 -3.83
CA LYS A 462 17.91 14.40 -5.06
C LYS A 462 16.87 15.53 -5.01
N SER A 463 16.62 16.19 -6.13
CA SER A 463 15.55 17.19 -6.27
C SER A 463 14.32 16.56 -6.93
N TYR A 464 13.17 16.70 -6.27
CA TYR A 464 11.89 16.11 -6.67
C TYR A 464 10.88 17.19 -7.07
N LEU A 465 10.12 16.93 -8.13
CA LEU A 465 9.02 17.76 -8.63
C LEU A 465 7.78 16.87 -8.83
N ILE A 466 6.61 17.34 -8.43
CA ILE A 466 5.32 16.73 -8.79
C ILE A 466 4.61 17.63 -9.80
N THR A 467 4.09 17.03 -10.88
CA THR A 467 3.28 17.69 -11.91
C THR A 467 1.88 17.10 -12.03
N TYR A 468 0.91 17.93 -12.40
CA TYR A 468 -0.50 17.57 -12.64
C TYR A 468 -0.79 17.49 -14.14
N ASP A 469 -1.30 16.36 -14.62
CA ASP A 469 -1.92 16.23 -15.94
C ASP A 469 -3.44 16.03 -15.75
N GLN A 470 -4.24 16.92 -16.33
CA GLN A 470 -5.71 16.84 -16.28
C GLN A 470 -6.29 15.79 -17.25
N LEU A 471 -5.45 15.21 -18.11
CA LEU A 471 -5.82 14.31 -19.21
C LEU A 471 -5.21 12.91 -19.07
N ASP A 472 -4.39 12.63 -18.05
CA ASP A 472 -3.90 11.29 -17.76
C ASP A 472 -5.05 10.41 -17.23
N ALA A 473 -5.21 9.23 -17.83
CA ALA A 473 -6.32 8.32 -17.54
C ALA A 473 -6.06 7.37 -16.35
N PHE A 474 -4.83 7.31 -15.84
CA PHE A 474 -4.46 6.43 -14.73
C PHE A 474 -4.27 7.18 -13.43
N THR A 475 -3.39 8.18 -13.45
CA THR A 475 -3.02 8.99 -12.28
C THR A 475 -2.71 10.39 -12.74
N ASN A 476 -3.52 11.37 -12.36
CA ASN A 476 -3.34 12.78 -12.73
C ASN A 476 -2.02 13.40 -12.22
N TYR A 477 -1.23 12.66 -11.43
CA TYR A 477 0.00 13.12 -10.80
C TYR A 477 1.18 12.29 -11.31
N ARG A 478 2.26 12.98 -11.66
CA ARG A 478 3.55 12.38 -12.04
C ARG A 478 4.66 12.98 -11.18
N CYS A 479 5.58 12.13 -10.71
CA CYS A 479 6.76 12.57 -10.01
C CYS A 479 7.97 12.59 -10.94
N TRP A 480 8.87 13.54 -10.69
CA TRP A 480 10.07 13.78 -11.47
C TRP A 480 11.27 13.93 -10.55
N VAL A 481 12.37 13.24 -10.87
CA VAL A 481 13.70 13.53 -10.31
C VAL A 481 14.43 14.42 -11.32
N TYR A 482 14.96 15.56 -10.90
CA TYR A 482 15.57 16.53 -11.80
C TYR A 482 16.91 17.08 -11.28
N GLN A 483 17.81 17.43 -12.20
CA GLN A 483 19.12 18.01 -11.88
C GLN A 483 19.64 18.87 -13.04
N ARG A 484 20.40 19.91 -12.72
CA ARG A 484 21.19 20.68 -13.70
C ARG A 484 22.54 19.99 -13.91
N ALA A 485 22.87 19.68 -15.17
CA ALA A 485 24.15 19.07 -15.53
C ALA A 485 25.21 20.13 -15.89
N ASP A 486 24.84 21.07 -16.76
CA ASP A 486 25.68 22.20 -17.19
C ASP A 486 24.90 23.51 -17.09
N LEU A 487 25.50 24.63 -17.50
CA LEU A 487 24.81 25.92 -17.60
C LEU A 487 23.55 25.82 -18.47
N ASN A 488 23.63 25.13 -19.62
CA ASN A 488 22.58 25.08 -20.63
C ASN A 488 21.94 23.67 -20.73
N LYS A 489 22.21 22.76 -19.78
CA LYS A 489 21.81 21.35 -19.84
C LYS A 489 21.12 20.87 -18.56
N MET A 490 19.95 20.24 -18.74
CA MET A 490 19.06 19.76 -17.68
C MET A 490 18.77 18.27 -17.87
N LEU A 491 18.68 17.51 -16.77
CA LEU A 491 18.35 16.09 -16.76
C LEU A 491 17.08 15.86 -15.93
N MET A 492 16.13 15.08 -16.44
CA MET A 492 14.86 14.78 -15.76
C MET A 492 14.41 13.33 -15.98
N SER A 493 14.07 12.61 -14.91
CA SER A 493 13.46 11.28 -14.95
C SER A 493 12.02 11.35 -14.46
N MET A 494 11.05 10.88 -15.24
CA MET A 494 9.64 10.73 -14.82
C MET A 494 9.41 9.35 -14.17
N SER A 495 8.62 9.29 -13.10
CA SER A 495 8.21 8.05 -12.44
C SER A 495 7.03 7.34 -13.12
N VAL A 496 6.90 6.02 -12.88
CA VAL A 496 5.77 5.20 -13.37
C VAL A 496 4.42 5.60 -12.76
N GLY A 497 4.42 6.24 -11.58
CA GLY A 497 3.21 6.69 -10.86
C GLY A 497 3.39 8.04 -10.16
N PRO A 498 2.54 8.38 -9.17
CA PRO A 498 2.49 9.70 -8.54
C PRO A 498 3.55 9.92 -7.46
N TYR A 499 4.33 8.88 -7.14
CA TYR A 499 5.51 8.96 -6.27
C TYR A 499 6.78 8.63 -7.07
N CYS A 500 7.89 9.28 -6.73
CA CYS A 500 9.21 8.87 -7.21
C CYS A 500 9.74 7.76 -6.29
N ASP A 501 10.47 6.80 -6.85
CA ASP A 501 11.13 5.75 -6.07
C ASP A 501 12.32 6.30 -5.26
N LEU A 502 12.94 5.47 -4.43
CA LEU A 502 14.24 5.74 -3.81
C LEU A 502 15.38 5.46 -4.79
N GLY A 503 15.29 4.36 -5.54
CA GLY A 503 16.24 3.96 -6.58
C GLY A 503 16.18 4.78 -7.87
N GLN A 504 15.27 5.77 -7.95
CA GLN A 504 15.13 6.64 -9.11
C GLN A 504 16.15 7.78 -9.08
N ASP A 505 16.91 7.92 -10.15
CA ASP A 505 17.87 9.01 -10.41
C ASP A 505 17.56 9.68 -11.76
N VAL A 506 18.19 10.82 -12.09
CA VAL A 506 17.88 11.59 -13.30
C VAL A 506 18.09 10.82 -14.62
N ASP A 507 19.06 9.90 -14.62
CA ASP A 507 19.33 9.00 -15.76
C ASP A 507 18.49 7.71 -15.70
N SER A 508 17.65 7.53 -14.67
CA SER A 508 16.77 6.37 -14.58
C SER A 508 15.62 6.47 -15.57
N LYS A 509 15.46 5.41 -16.35
CA LYS A 509 14.60 5.35 -17.53
C LYS A 509 13.72 4.10 -17.59
N ASP A 510 14.07 3.07 -16.82
CA ASP A 510 13.41 1.76 -16.84
C ASP A 510 12.63 1.54 -15.53
N TRP A 511 11.50 0.82 -15.57
CA TRP A 511 10.59 0.60 -14.43
C TRP A 511 11.27 -0.08 -13.23
N ARG A 512 12.41 -0.74 -13.45
CA ARG A 512 13.24 -1.39 -12.42
C ARG A 512 13.73 -0.41 -11.36
N ASN A 513 13.92 0.85 -11.74
CA ASN A 513 14.31 1.97 -10.87
C ASN A 513 13.10 2.85 -10.50
N GLY A 514 11.86 2.39 -10.77
CA GLY A 514 10.62 3.16 -10.63
C GLY A 514 10.41 4.27 -11.67
N ALA A 515 11.31 4.41 -12.65
CA ALA A 515 11.22 5.37 -13.74
C ALA A 515 10.39 4.86 -14.92
N ALA A 516 9.88 5.79 -15.73
CA ALA A 516 9.15 5.54 -16.97
C ALA A 516 9.94 6.02 -18.20
N VAL A 517 10.65 7.15 -18.07
CA VAL A 517 11.47 7.77 -19.11
C VAL A 517 12.47 8.75 -18.48
N SER A 518 13.68 8.81 -19.01
CA SER A 518 14.67 9.87 -18.76
C SER A 518 14.76 10.79 -19.97
N LEU A 519 14.80 12.09 -19.70
CA LEU A 519 14.94 13.20 -20.64
C LEU A 519 16.29 13.89 -20.42
N VAL A 520 17.13 13.89 -21.46
CA VAL A 520 18.33 14.71 -21.54
C VAL A 520 17.97 15.95 -22.34
N MET A 521 17.99 17.12 -21.69
CA MET A 521 17.48 18.37 -22.23
C MET A 521 18.59 19.39 -22.42
N ASP A 522 18.71 19.92 -23.63
CA ASP A 522 19.63 21.00 -24.00
C ASP A 522 18.82 22.27 -24.31
N GLU A 523 19.28 23.41 -23.82
CA GLU A 523 18.65 24.71 -24.08
C GLU A 523 18.56 24.97 -25.60
N ASN A 524 17.38 25.42 -26.03
CA ASN A 524 17.08 25.74 -27.42
C ASN A 524 16.08 26.89 -27.47
N GLU A 525 16.48 28.03 -26.92
CA GLU A 525 15.84 29.33 -27.10
C GLU A 525 16.34 29.99 -28.40
N ARG A 526 15.48 30.78 -29.07
CA ARG A 526 15.89 31.64 -30.19
C ARG A 526 16.21 33.04 -29.69
N GLU A 527 17.09 33.77 -30.39
CA GLU A 527 17.44 35.17 -30.12
C GLU A 527 16.24 36.15 -29.99
N PHE A 528 15.06 35.76 -30.47
CA PHE A 528 13.80 36.53 -30.36
C PHE A 528 12.65 35.79 -29.64
N ASP A 529 12.87 34.56 -29.16
CA ASP A 529 11.93 33.92 -28.22
C ASP A 529 12.05 34.66 -26.85
N ARG A 530 11.11 34.43 -25.92
CA ARG A 530 11.11 35.05 -24.59
C ARG A 530 10.75 34.01 -23.53
N CYS A 531 11.72 33.18 -23.19
CA CYS A 531 11.58 32.01 -22.34
C CYS A 531 12.90 31.77 -21.56
N PRO A 532 13.30 32.71 -20.67
CA PRO A 532 14.60 32.66 -20.01
C PRO A 532 14.73 31.45 -19.10
N MET A 533 15.90 30.81 -19.10
CA MET A 533 16.19 29.70 -18.18
C MET A 533 16.05 30.11 -16.70
N TYR A 534 15.35 29.27 -15.94
CA TYR A 534 15.27 29.34 -14.48
C TYR A 534 15.48 27.95 -13.88
N PHE A 535 16.23 27.89 -12.79
CA PHE A 535 16.51 26.66 -12.05
C PHE A 535 16.50 26.91 -10.55
N ASN A 536 15.68 26.16 -9.82
CA ASN A 536 15.64 26.08 -8.37
C ASN A 536 15.75 24.60 -7.97
N ASP A 537 16.64 24.25 -7.05
CA ASP A 537 16.88 22.84 -6.70
C ASP A 537 15.96 22.31 -5.59
N GLY A 538 15.07 23.15 -5.07
CA GLY A 538 14.11 22.78 -4.02
C GLY A 538 14.70 22.65 -2.62
N SER A 539 15.89 23.21 -2.34
CA SER A 539 16.48 23.18 -0.99
C SER A 539 15.64 23.91 0.07
N GLU A 540 15.01 25.05 -0.27
CA GLU A 540 14.13 25.82 0.63
C GLU A 540 12.71 25.97 0.04
N PRO A 541 11.89 24.91 -0.01
CA PRO A 541 10.60 24.89 -0.70
C PRO A 541 9.46 25.65 0.03
N TRP A 542 9.80 26.49 1.02
CA TRP A 542 8.84 27.29 1.79
C TRP A 542 8.96 28.79 1.51
N THR A 543 9.97 29.24 0.75
CA THR A 543 10.07 30.61 0.27
C THR A 543 9.10 30.84 -0.88
N VAL A 544 8.52 32.04 -0.97
CA VAL A 544 7.67 32.44 -2.10
C VAL A 544 8.51 33.27 -3.06
N GLU A 545 9.07 32.62 -4.08
CA GLU A 545 9.86 33.30 -5.13
C GLU A 545 8.95 33.89 -6.22
N GLU A 546 8.48 35.12 -5.98
CA GLU A 546 7.75 35.92 -6.97
C GLU A 546 8.61 36.26 -8.21
N ASN A 547 7.97 36.55 -9.34
CA ASN A 547 8.63 36.80 -10.62
C ASN A 547 9.21 38.23 -10.72
N TYR A 548 10.18 38.57 -9.87
CA TYR A 548 10.89 39.86 -9.94
C TYR A 548 11.80 39.93 -11.18
N VAL A 549 11.30 40.54 -12.26
CA VAL A 549 12.09 40.84 -13.46
C VAL A 549 13.16 41.89 -13.11
N ARG A 550 14.42 41.46 -12.99
CA ARG A 550 15.56 42.37 -12.74
C ARG A 550 15.96 43.07 -14.03
N VAL A 551 15.36 44.23 -14.29
CA VAL A 551 15.74 45.10 -15.40
C VAL A 551 17.08 45.78 -15.07
N PHE A 552 18.16 45.32 -15.68
CA PHE A 552 19.45 46.01 -15.64
C PHE A 552 19.41 47.24 -16.54
N ASN A 553 19.34 48.44 -15.94
CA ASN A 553 19.36 49.69 -16.69
C ASN A 553 20.81 50.16 -16.91
N PHE A 554 21.31 50.01 -18.14
CA PHE A 554 22.73 50.25 -18.47
C PHE A 554 23.06 51.72 -18.81
N ASP A 555 22.07 52.62 -18.80
CA ASP A 555 22.26 54.03 -19.18
C ASP A 555 23.14 54.83 -18.20
N ASP A 556 23.22 54.45 -16.91
CA ASP A 556 23.98 55.19 -15.89
C ASP A 556 25.49 54.86 -15.92
N THR A 557 26.13 55.22 -17.03
CA THR A 557 27.58 55.14 -17.25
C THR A 557 28.36 56.23 -16.49
N GLY A 558 28.06 56.41 -15.19
CA GLY A 558 28.72 57.41 -14.36
C GLY A 558 28.49 57.30 -12.84
N LYS A 559 27.47 56.58 -12.37
CA LYS A 559 27.20 56.42 -10.93
C LYS A 559 27.16 54.95 -10.51
N GLY A 560 27.33 54.72 -9.19
CA GLY A 560 27.18 53.39 -8.61
C GLY A 560 25.74 52.88 -8.72
N PRO A 561 25.52 51.56 -8.72
CA PRO A 561 24.21 50.97 -9.04
C PRO A 561 23.13 51.38 -8.03
N GLU A 562 22.22 52.26 -8.44
CA GLU A 562 20.98 52.52 -7.72
C GLU A 562 19.99 51.38 -8.01
N PHE A 563 19.70 50.58 -6.98
CA PHE A 563 18.80 49.44 -7.08
C PHE A 563 17.33 49.89 -7.08
N SER A 564 16.71 49.94 -8.27
CA SER A 564 15.25 50.04 -8.40
C SER A 564 14.61 48.64 -8.45
N ILE A 565 13.71 48.36 -7.52
CA ILE A 565 12.87 47.17 -7.51
C ILE A 565 11.46 47.59 -7.92
N SER A 566 11.04 47.21 -9.12
CA SER A 566 9.66 47.38 -9.58
C SER A 566 8.85 46.09 -9.36
N PRO A 567 7.81 46.09 -8.50
CA PRO A 567 6.80 45.05 -8.56
C PRO A 567 5.98 45.17 -9.86
N GLN A 568 5.39 44.05 -10.30
CA GLN A 568 4.35 43.99 -11.34
C GLN A 568 3.06 43.44 -10.73
#